data_AF-A0A348TVI9-F1
#
_entry.id   AF-A0A348TVI9-F1
#
_cell.length_a   1.000
_cell.length_b   1.000
_cell.length_c   1.000
_cell.angle_alpha   90.00
_cell.angle_beta   90.00
_cell.angle_gamma   90.00
#
_symmetry.space_group_name_H-M   'P 1'
#
loop_
_entity.id
_entity.type
_entity.pdbx_description
1 polymer ?
#
loop_
_entity_poly.entity_id
_entity_poly.type
_entity_poly.pdbx_seq_one_letter_code
_entity_poly.pdbx_strand_id
1 'polypeptide(L)'
;FQRLRRISQLGLTYLVYPGAYHTRFHHAIGAMHLMGRAIYTLRQKGHEITAEEEQGVKIAILLHDVGHGPFSHALEHTLIP
;
A
#
# COMPACT_ATOMS: atom_id res chain seq x y z
N PHE A 1 -0.49 6.28 -9.67
CA PHE A 1 0.38 6.00 -8.50
C PHE A 1 0.90 7.26 -7.78
N GLN A 2 1.54 8.24 -8.44
CA GLN A 2 2.13 9.44 -7.77
C GLN A 2 1.15 10.27 -6.91
N ARG A 3 -0.16 10.21 -7.20
CA ARG A 3 -1.23 10.79 -6.36
C ARG A 3 -1.13 10.38 -4.89
N LEU A 4 -0.71 9.15 -4.59
CA LEU A 4 -0.59 8.64 -3.22
C LEU A 4 0.41 9.40 -2.35
N ARG A 5 1.31 10.21 -2.93
CA ARG A 5 2.23 11.08 -2.19
C ARG A 5 1.50 12.17 -1.39
N ARG A 6 0.26 12.50 -1.76
CA ARG A 6 -0.56 13.54 -1.12
C ARG A 6 -1.64 12.96 -0.21
N ILE A 7 -1.68 11.64 -0.05
CA ILE A 7 -2.69 10.97 0.78
C ILE A 7 -1.99 10.48 2.03
N SER A 8 -2.34 11.06 3.18
CA SER A 8 -1.84 10.60 4.47
C SER A 8 -2.35 9.19 4.75
N GLN A 9 -1.49 8.36 5.31
CA GLN A 9 -1.84 6.99 5.68
C GLN A 9 -2.96 6.99 6.73
N LEU A 10 -2.82 7.88 7.73
CA LEU A 10 -3.68 7.95 8.93
C LEU A 10 -4.60 9.18 8.93
N GLY A 11 -4.98 9.71 7.77
CA GLY A 11 -5.92 10.84 7.70
C GLY A 11 -5.38 12.09 8.42
N LEU A 12 -6.15 12.61 9.37
CA LEU A 12 -5.81 13.81 10.16
C LEU A 12 -4.97 13.51 11.42
N THR A 13 -4.56 12.26 11.64
CA THR A 13 -3.81 11.85 12.84
C THR A 13 -2.53 12.66 13.07
N TYR A 14 -1.92 13.21 12.01
CA TYR A 14 -0.76 14.09 12.12
C TYR A 14 -1.01 15.37 12.93
N LEU A 15 -2.27 15.78 13.13
CA LEU A 15 -2.64 16.91 13.99
C LEU A 15 -2.50 16.62 15.48
N VAL A 16 -2.54 15.34 15.87
CA VAL A 16 -2.41 14.89 17.27
C VAL A 16 -1.04 14.25 17.50
N TYR A 17 -0.54 13.50 16.51
CA TYR A 17 0.73 12.81 16.55
C TYR A 17 1.65 13.33 15.44
N PRO A 18 2.56 14.27 15.72
CA PRO A 18 3.37 14.95 14.70
C PRO A 18 4.38 14.03 13.99
N GLY A 19 4.52 12.76 14.37
CA GLY A 19 5.26 11.76 13.58
C GLY A 19 4.45 11.13 12.44
N ALA A 20 3.13 11.30 12.41
CA ALA A 20 2.22 10.58 11.52
C ALA A 20 2.06 11.20 10.12
N TYR A 21 3.14 11.76 9.55
CA TYR A 21 3.15 12.38 8.20
C TYR A 21 3.36 11.37 7.05
N HIS A 22 3.49 10.09 7.36
CA HIS A 22 3.68 9.06 6.36
C HIS A 22 2.47 8.97 5.41
N THR A 23 2.77 8.67 4.14
CA THR A 23 1.79 8.70 3.06
C THR A 23 1.59 7.31 2.47
N ARG A 24 0.43 7.11 1.82
CA ARG A 24 0.08 5.86 1.13
C ARG A 24 1.11 5.46 0.07
N PHE A 25 1.84 6.42 -0.48
CA PHE A 25 2.95 6.16 -1.40
C PHE A 25 4.07 5.35 -0.75
N HIS A 26 4.56 5.79 0.43
CA HIS A 26 5.65 5.09 1.12
C HIS A 26 5.21 3.70 1.57
N HIS A 27 3.97 3.60 2.07
CA HIS A 27 3.34 2.32 2.41
C HIS A 27 3.30 1.35 1.22
N ALA A 28 2.81 1.79 0.05
CA ALA A 28 2.74 0.93 -1.14
C ALA A 28 4.11 0.45 -1.64
N ILE A 29 5.15 1.30 -1.57
CA ILE A 29 6.53 0.89 -1.90
C ILE A 29 7.06 -0.14 -0.88
N GLY A 30 6.81 0.08 0.41
CA GLY A 30 7.15 -0.88 1.46
C GLY A 30 6.44 -2.23 1.26
N ALA A 31 5.15 -2.22 0.94
CA ALA A 31 4.38 -3.42 0.64
C ALA A 31 4.93 -4.17 -0.59
N MET A 32 5.35 -3.46 -1.64
CA MET A 32 5.99 -4.06 -2.81
C MET A 32 7.32 -4.74 -2.44
N HIS A 33 8.14 -4.11 -1.60
CA HIS A 33 9.38 -4.71 -1.10
C HIS A 33 9.10 -6.00 -0.30
N LEU A 34 8.11 -5.96 0.61
CA LEU A 34 7.71 -7.13 1.38
C LEU A 34 7.15 -8.25 0.51
N MET A 35 6.39 -7.92 -0.54
CA MET A 35 5.93 -8.91 -1.53
C MET A 35 7.09 -9.63 -2.21
N GLY A 36 8.14 -8.90 -2.60
CA GLY A 36 9.36 -9.51 -3.15
C GLY A 36 10.00 -10.50 -2.19
N ARG A 37 10.09 -10.15 -0.89
CA ARG A 37 10.61 -11.06 0.15
C ARG A 37 9.70 -12.27 0.38
N ALA A 38 8.39 -12.10 0.31
CA ALA A 38 7.43 -13.18 0.44
C ALA A 38 7.58 -14.19 -0.71
N ILE A 39 7.62 -13.71 -1.96
CA ILE A 39 7.86 -14.55 -3.16
C ILE A 39 9.17 -15.32 -3.03
N TYR A 40 10.26 -14.63 -2.65
CA TYR A 40 11.55 -15.28 -2.42
C TYR A 40 11.45 -16.41 -1.38
N THR A 41 10.81 -16.14 -0.24
CA THR A 41 10.64 -17.12 0.84
C THR A 41 9.81 -18.33 0.39
N LEU A 42 8.75 -18.12 -0.40
CA LEU A 42 7.91 -19.20 -0.93
C LEU A 42 8.71 -20.08 -1.91
N ARG A 43 9.50 -19.47 -2.81
CA ARG A 43 10.40 -20.21 -3.69
C ARG A 43 11.42 -21.05 -2.93
N GLN A 44 12.00 -20.51 -1.85
CA GLN A 44 12.91 -21.27 -0.97
C GLN A 44 12.24 -22.47 -0.28
N LYS A 45 10.92 -22.44 -0.09
CA LYS A 45 10.14 -23.57 0.45
C LYS A 45 9.70 -24.59 -0.61
N GLY A 46 10.15 -24.43 -1.87
CA GLY A 46 9.81 -25.33 -2.96
C GLY A 46 8.49 -25.03 -3.66
N HIS A 47 7.89 -23.86 -3.43
CA HIS A 47 6.71 -23.44 -4.21
C HIS A 47 7.15 -22.84 -5.54
N GLU A 48 6.64 -23.39 -6.64
CA GLU A 48 6.79 -22.78 -7.96
C GLU A 48 5.92 -21.52 -8.05
N ILE A 49 6.53 -20.42 -8.52
CA ILE A 49 5.86 -19.15 -8.79
C ILE A 49 6.40 -18.66 -10.12
N THR A 50 5.53 -18.57 -11.13
CA THR A 50 5.91 -18.16 -12.48
C THR A 50 6.32 -16.68 -12.52
N ALA A 51 6.94 -16.25 -13.63
CA ALA A 51 7.29 -14.85 -13.82
C ALA A 51 6.03 -13.97 -13.91
N GLU A 52 4.98 -14.50 -14.54
CA GLU A 52 3.68 -13.84 -14.71
C GLU A 52 2.96 -13.67 -13.37
N GLU A 53 2.97 -14.71 -12.52
CA GLU A 53 2.41 -14.64 -11.17
C GLU A 53 3.15 -13.62 -10.31
N GLU A 54 4.49 -13.67 -10.31
CA GLU A 54 5.33 -12.70 -9.59
C GLU A 54 5.05 -11.26 -10.04
N GLN A 55 4.97 -11.03 -11.35
CA GLN A 55 4.65 -9.70 -11.90
C GLN A 55 3.23 -9.28 -11.51
N GLY A 56 2.25 -10.18 -11.62
CA GLY A 56 0.86 -9.93 -11.27
C GLY A 56 0.69 -9.51 -9.81
N VAL A 57 1.27 -10.27 -8.87
CA VAL A 57 1.15 -9.96 -7.44
C VAL A 57 1.93 -8.69 -7.06
N LYS A 58 3.06 -8.40 -7.72
CA LYS A 58 3.82 -7.14 -7.53
C LYS A 58 3.02 -5.93 -8.00
N ILE A 59 2.30 -6.04 -9.13
CA ILE A 59 1.41 -4.98 -9.61
C ILE A 59 0.22 -4.82 -8.66
N ALA A 60 -0.42 -5.93 -8.26
CA ALA A 60 -1.56 -5.93 -7.36
C ALA A 60 -1.21 -5.25 -6.02
N ILE A 61 -0.11 -5.63 -5.38
CA ILE A 61 0.30 -5.02 -4.11
C ILE A 61 0.74 -3.56 -4.28
N LEU A 62 1.33 -3.19 -5.41
CA LEU A 62 1.68 -1.79 -5.65
C LEU A 62 0.41 -0.93 -5.78
N LEU A 63 -0.65 -1.48 -6.36
CA LEU A 63 -1.90 -0.77 -6.64
C LEU A 63 -2.98 -0.96 -5.58
N HIS A 64 -2.78 -1.79 -4.55
CA HIS A 64 -3.83 -2.12 -3.57
C HIS A 64 -4.48 -0.89 -2.91
N ASP A 65 -3.70 0.18 -2.71
CA ASP A 65 -4.15 1.42 -2.09
C ASP A 65 -4.51 2.53 -3.11
N VAL A 66 -4.51 2.25 -4.42
CA VAL A 66 -4.70 3.27 -5.46
C VAL A 66 -6.06 3.98 -5.39
N GLY A 67 -7.09 3.27 -4.90
CA GLY A 67 -8.46 3.75 -4.78
C GLY A 67 -8.70 4.72 -3.61
N HIS A 68 -7.75 4.87 -2.68
CA HIS A 68 -7.97 5.69 -1.48
C HIS A 68 -8.26 7.16 -1.83
N GLY A 69 -9.32 7.71 -1.24
CA GLY A 69 -9.69 9.12 -1.31
C GLY A 69 -8.77 10.03 -0.49
N PRO A 70 -8.84 11.37 -0.69
CA PRO A 70 -8.24 12.30 0.26
C PRO A 70 -8.79 12.06 1.67
N PHE A 71 -7.96 12.21 2.69
CA PHE A 71 -8.29 11.96 4.11
C PHE A 71 -8.60 10.51 4.52
N SER A 72 -8.38 9.52 3.63
CA SER A 72 -8.55 8.07 3.93
C SER A 72 -9.93 7.79 4.57
N HIS A 73 -9.99 6.90 5.57
CA HIS A 73 -11.23 6.51 6.27
C HIS A 73 -11.98 7.65 6.98
N ALA A 74 -11.36 8.82 7.20
CA ALA A 74 -12.02 9.94 7.89
C ALA A 74 -13.20 10.54 7.09
N LEU A 75 -13.17 10.42 5.76
CA LEU A 75 -14.27 10.86 4.89
C LEU A 75 -15.15 9.71 4.40
N GLU A 76 -14.68 8.47 4.48
CA GLU A 76 -15.41 7.29 4.00
C GLU A 76 -16.70 7.05 4.79
N HIS A 77 -16.76 7.44 6.07
CA HIS A 77 -18.00 7.39 6.87
C HIS A 77 -18.79 8.71 6.94
N THR A 78 -18.27 9.80 6.38
CA THR A 78 -18.84 11.15 6.58
C THR A 78 -19.37 11.78 5.28
N LEU A 79 -18.80 11.45 4.12
CA LEU A 79 -19.17 12.06 2.83
C LEU A 79 -19.73 11.09 1.80
N ILE A 80 -19.52 9.79 1.96
CA ILE A 80 -20.08 8.76 1.08
C ILE A 80 -20.89 7.82 1.97
N PRO A 81 -22.23 7.75 1.82
CA PRO A 81 -23.08 6.87 2.62
C PRO A 81 -22.89 5.39 2.29
#